data_AF-A0A2R6LUQ8-F1
#
_entry.id   AF-A0A2R6LUQ8-F1
#
_cell.length_a   1.000
_cell.length_b   1.000
_cell.length_c   1.000
_cell.angle_alpha   90.00
_cell.angle_beta   90.00
_cell.angle_gamma   90.00
#
_symmetry.space_group_name_H-M   'P 1'
#
loop_
_entity.id
_entity.type
_entity.pdbx_description
1 polymer ?
#
loop_
_entity_poly.entity_id
_entity_poly.type
_entity_poly.pdbx_seq_one_letter_code
_entity_poly.pdbx_strand_id
1 'polypeptide(L)'
;MIGAHLAVHVALGLVAAVAMNYPMARQPLGFVPAFVAGSILSRRRSSAVPREVALVVHHAAGGLAGLLYGLLTLAVAAVGVVPAPTAPTALVVGGVLVYAVLVGFFQHVALRLADLDLDGHDAAGHDDPRRVVLASWVRSAGSYAIVLVALAVGVSAIR
;
A
#
# COMPACT_ATOMS: atom_id res chain seq x y z
N MET A 1 -20.84 0.88 14.66
CA MET A 1 -21.00 2.02 13.71
C MET A 1 -19.98 1.90 12.59
N ILE A 2 -20.41 1.91 11.32
CA ILE A 2 -19.54 1.76 10.14
C ILE A 2 -18.48 2.87 10.09
N GLY A 3 -18.85 4.13 10.35
CA GLY A 3 -17.91 5.25 10.31
C GLY A 3 -16.71 5.09 11.26
N ALA A 4 -16.94 4.64 12.50
CA ALA A 4 -15.87 4.38 13.46
C ALA A 4 -14.95 3.23 13.02
N HIS A 5 -15.50 2.18 12.42
CA HIS A 5 -14.72 1.08 11.85
C HIS A 5 -13.79 1.58 10.74
N LEU A 6 -14.32 2.39 9.82
CA LEU A 6 -13.52 2.94 8.71
C LEU A 6 -12.45 3.91 9.21
N ALA A 7 -12.78 4.80 10.15
CA ALA A 7 -11.81 5.74 10.72
C ALA A 7 -10.63 5.03 11.40
N VAL A 8 -10.91 3.94 12.14
CA VAL A 8 -9.87 3.10 12.74
C VAL A 8 -8.97 2.53 11.65
N HIS A 9 -9.52 1.96 10.59
CA HIS A 9 -8.71 1.35 9.53
C HIS A 9 -7.91 2.36 8.70
N VAL A 10 -8.40 3.60 8.54
CA VAL A 10 -7.60 4.70 7.99
C VAL A 10 -6.38 4.97 8.87
N ALA A 11 -6.57 5.09 10.19
CA ALA A 11 -5.47 5.30 11.13
C ALA A 11 -4.47 4.13 11.11
N LEU A 12 -4.95 2.89 11.09
CA LEU A 12 -4.09 1.71 10.96
C LEU A 12 -3.32 1.69 9.64
N GLY A 13 -3.95 2.08 8.53
CA GLY A 13 -3.30 2.21 7.23
C GLY A 13 -2.19 3.26 7.23
N LEU A 14 -2.41 4.42 7.87
CA LEU A 14 -1.37 5.43 8.05
C LEU A 14 -0.18 4.88 8.86
N VAL A 15 -0.44 4.20 9.98
CA VAL A 15 0.61 3.58 10.80
C VAL A 15 1.37 2.50 10.02
N ALA A 16 0.65 1.65 9.27
CA ALA A 16 1.26 0.64 8.43
C ALA A 16 2.14 1.24 7.31
N ALA A 17 1.73 2.36 6.72
CA ALA A 17 2.54 3.09 5.73
C ALA A 17 3.81 3.71 6.34
N VAL A 18 3.72 4.23 7.57
CA VAL A 18 4.90 4.70 8.32
C VAL A 18 5.85 3.52 8.61
N ALA A 19 5.32 2.39 9.08
CA ALA A 19 6.12 1.20 9.36
C ALA A 19 6.81 0.65 8.09
N MET A 20 6.13 0.70 6.95
CA MET A 20 6.66 0.30 5.64
C MET A 20 7.86 1.13 5.19
N ASN A 21 8.07 2.34 5.72
CA ASN A 21 9.26 3.14 5.40
C ASN A 21 10.57 2.42 5.78
N TYR A 22 10.56 1.59 6.83
CA TYR A 22 11.74 0.83 7.29
C TYR A 22 12.23 -0.21 6.26
N PRO A 23 11.39 -1.16 5.77
CA PRO A 23 11.80 -2.09 4.73
C PRO A 23 12.02 -1.40 3.38
N MET A 24 11.31 -0.31 3.06
CA MET A 24 11.57 0.47 1.84
C MET A 24 12.99 1.04 1.84
N ALA A 25 13.41 1.69 2.94
CA ALA A 25 14.74 2.30 3.06
C ALA A 25 15.91 1.29 2.95
N ARG A 26 15.64 -0.01 3.07
CA ARG A 26 16.65 -1.09 2.96
C ARG A 26 16.62 -1.82 1.62
N GLN A 27 15.65 -1.54 0.77
CA GLN A 27 15.60 -2.13 -0.57
C GLN A 27 16.49 -1.32 -1.52
N PRO A 28 17.11 -1.95 -2.54
CA PRO A 28 17.93 -1.25 -3.51
C PRO A 28 17.20 -0.09 -4.21
N LEU A 29 15.90 -0.27 -4.48
CA LEU A 29 15.06 0.76 -5.09
C LEU A 29 14.42 1.73 -4.08
N GLY A 30 14.71 1.60 -2.79
CA GLY A 30 14.29 2.56 -1.79
C GLY A 30 12.80 2.93 -1.86
N PHE A 31 12.56 4.21 -2.10
CA PHE A 31 11.24 4.83 -2.20
C PHE A 31 10.73 4.99 -3.64
N VAL A 32 11.37 4.39 -4.65
CA VAL A 32 10.98 4.51 -6.07
C VAL A 32 9.46 4.32 -6.29
N PRO A 33 8.77 3.32 -5.71
CA PRO A 33 7.32 3.21 -5.87
C PRO A 33 6.53 4.44 -5.41
N ALA A 34 6.98 5.14 -4.37
CA ALA A 34 6.37 6.39 -3.91
C ALA A 34 6.63 7.54 -4.90
N PHE A 35 7.83 7.61 -5.48
CA PHE A 35 8.15 8.57 -6.54
C PHE A 35 7.33 8.32 -7.80
N VAL A 36 7.11 7.05 -8.19
CA VAL A 36 6.20 6.66 -9.28
C VAL A 36 4.78 7.15 -9.03
N ALA A 37 4.25 6.97 -7.82
CA ALA A 37 2.92 7.49 -7.50
C ALA A 37 2.88 9.03 -7.50
N GLY A 38 3.90 9.68 -6.94
CA GLY A 38 4.04 11.13 -6.94
C GLY A 38 4.20 11.73 -8.34
N SER A 39 4.81 11.00 -9.27
CA SER A 39 5.06 11.44 -10.65
C SER A 39 3.74 11.60 -11.42
N ILE A 40 2.81 10.66 -11.21
CA ILE A 40 1.46 10.71 -11.80
C ILE A 40 0.70 11.94 -11.30
N LEU A 41 0.70 12.19 -9.99
CA LEU A 41 -0.06 13.29 -9.38
C LEU A 41 0.55 14.66 -9.68
N SER A 42 1.87 14.75 -9.73
CA SER A 42 2.58 16.00 -9.99
C SER A 42 2.86 16.26 -11.48
N ARG A 43 2.57 15.29 -12.35
CA ARG A 43 2.89 15.31 -13.79
C ARG A 43 4.36 15.62 -14.07
N ARG A 44 5.24 14.95 -13.34
CA ARG A 44 6.70 15.06 -13.47
C ARG A 44 7.28 13.69 -13.82
N ARG A 45 8.51 13.66 -14.33
CA ARG A 45 9.33 12.44 -14.33
C ARG A 45 9.55 11.96 -12.90
N SER A 46 9.61 10.65 -12.66
CA SER A 46 9.82 10.10 -11.30
C SER A 46 11.10 10.62 -10.62
N SER A 47 12.16 10.88 -11.38
CA SER A 47 13.43 11.47 -10.91
C SER A 47 13.30 12.94 -10.47
N ALA A 48 12.28 13.66 -10.96
CA ALA A 48 12.06 15.08 -10.70
C ALA A 48 10.99 15.35 -9.63
N VAL A 49 10.44 14.30 -9.02
CA VAL A 49 9.45 14.40 -7.94
C VAL A 49 10.16 14.74 -6.63
N PRO A 50 9.81 15.84 -5.93
CA PRO A 50 10.38 16.13 -4.63
C PRO A 50 10.08 15.03 -3.62
N ARG A 51 11.04 14.73 -2.74
CA ARG A 51 10.91 13.66 -1.75
C ARG A 51 9.71 13.87 -0.82
N GLU A 52 9.44 15.12 -0.46
CA GLU A 52 8.31 15.52 0.38
C GLU A 52 6.99 15.15 -0.30
N VAL A 53 6.86 15.42 -1.60
CA VAL A 53 5.67 15.06 -2.39
C VAL A 53 5.50 13.55 -2.44
N ALA A 54 6.57 12.81 -2.74
CA ALA A 54 6.53 11.35 -2.76
C ALA A 54 6.09 10.77 -1.40
N LEU A 55 6.60 11.31 -0.29
CA LEU A 55 6.22 10.87 1.05
C LEU A 55 4.78 11.24 1.38
N VAL A 56 4.31 12.44 1.06
CA VAL A 56 2.90 12.82 1.29
C VAL A 56 1.98 11.88 0.53
N VAL A 57 2.27 11.61 -0.74
CA VAL A 57 1.48 10.70 -1.58
C VAL A 57 1.52 9.27 -1.03
N HIS A 58 2.68 8.79 -0.59
CA HIS A 58 2.84 7.47 0.03
C HIS A 58 1.95 7.29 1.26
N HIS A 59 1.99 8.23 2.21
CA HIS A 59 1.19 8.12 3.43
C HIS A 59 -0.31 8.32 3.13
N ALA A 60 -0.66 9.26 2.23
CA ALA A 60 -2.05 9.44 1.80
C ALA A 60 -2.61 8.17 1.14
N ALA A 61 -1.84 7.54 0.25
CA ALA A 61 -2.19 6.25 -0.35
C ALA A 61 -2.33 5.14 0.71
N GLY A 62 -1.46 5.13 1.73
CA GLY A 62 -1.56 4.25 2.89
C GLY A 62 -2.87 4.41 3.66
N GLY A 63 -3.27 5.65 3.96
CA GLY A 63 -4.56 5.92 4.60
C GLY A 63 -5.76 5.46 3.76
N LEU A 64 -5.73 5.72 2.45
CA LEU A 64 -6.75 5.25 1.50
C LEU A 64 -6.78 3.73 1.36
N ALA A 65 -5.63 3.06 1.39
CA ALA A 65 -5.55 1.61 1.40
C ALA A 65 -6.11 1.03 2.70
N GLY A 66 -5.90 1.70 3.84
CA GLY A 66 -6.55 1.38 5.11
C GLY A 66 -8.07 1.51 5.03
N LEU A 67 -8.59 2.59 4.44
CA LEU A 67 -10.02 2.75 4.16
C LEU A 67 -10.57 1.58 3.32
N LEU A 68 -9.90 1.26 2.21
CA LEU A 68 -10.27 0.15 1.33
C LEU A 68 -10.28 -1.17 2.09
N TYR A 69 -9.26 -1.44 2.91
CA TYR A 69 -9.22 -2.62 3.76
C TYR A 69 -10.42 -2.71 4.70
N GLY A 70 -10.76 -1.62 5.39
CA GLY A 70 -11.96 -1.57 6.23
C GLY A 70 -13.24 -1.87 5.45
N LEU A 71 -13.39 -1.35 4.23
CA LEU A 71 -14.52 -1.67 3.35
C LEU A 71 -14.54 -3.15 2.94
N LEU A 72 -13.38 -3.73 2.62
CA LEU A 72 -13.26 -5.15 2.26
C LEU A 72 -13.64 -6.06 3.43
N THR A 73 -13.23 -5.75 4.66
CA THR A 73 -13.64 -6.53 5.85
C THR A 73 -15.16 -6.50 6.08
N LEU A 74 -15.81 -5.36 5.80
CA LEU A 74 -17.26 -5.23 5.86
C LEU A 74 -17.93 -6.06 4.75
N ALA A 75 -17.40 -6.00 3.53
CA ALA A 75 -17.91 -6.80 2.40
C ALA A 75 -17.78 -8.30 2.66
N VAL A 76 -16.64 -8.76 3.20
CA VAL A 76 -16.41 -10.17 3.56
C VAL A 76 -17.38 -10.66 4.64
N ALA A 77 -17.69 -9.83 5.63
CA ALA A 77 -18.72 -10.16 6.62
C ALA A 77 -20.13 -10.15 6.01
N ALA A 78 -20.43 -9.20 5.12
CA ALA A 78 -21.75 -9.06 4.50
C ALA A 78 -22.13 -10.24 3.60
N VAL A 79 -21.16 -10.93 2.99
CA VAL A 79 -21.42 -12.16 2.20
C VAL A 79 -21.69 -13.40 3.07
N GLY A 80 -21.69 -13.27 4.39
CA GLY A 80 -22.09 -14.34 5.32
C GLY A 80 -21.04 -15.44 5.56
N VAL A 81 -19.82 -15.27 5.05
CA VAL A 81 -18.73 -16.27 5.17
C VAL A 81 -18.04 -16.19 6.54
N VAL A 82 -18.15 -15.06 7.25
CA VAL A 82 -17.54 -14.82 8.56
C VAL A 82 -18.52 -14.11 9.50
N PRO A 83 -18.44 -14.33 10.82
CA PRO A 83 -19.45 -13.86 11.77
C PRO A 83 -19.42 -12.35 12.02
N ALA A 84 -18.29 -11.68 11.77
CA ALA A 84 -18.13 -10.25 12.01
C ALA A 84 -16.98 -9.67 11.14
N PRO A 85 -17.03 -8.37 10.79
CA PRO A 85 -15.94 -7.71 10.06
C PRO A 85 -14.64 -7.61 10.87
N THR A 86 -14.72 -7.75 12.19
CA THR A 86 -13.57 -7.77 13.11
C THR A 86 -13.07 -9.18 13.42
N ALA A 87 -13.73 -10.23 12.91
CA ALA A 87 -13.27 -11.60 13.12
C ALA A 87 -11.87 -11.78 12.48
N PRO A 88 -10.93 -12.51 13.12
CA PRO A 88 -9.58 -12.70 12.58
C PRO A 88 -9.56 -13.19 11.13
N THR A 89 -10.47 -14.11 10.77
CA THR A 89 -10.63 -14.58 9.39
C THR A 89 -11.02 -13.46 8.42
N ALA A 90 -11.94 -12.57 8.82
CA ALA A 90 -12.35 -11.41 8.00
C ALA A 90 -11.17 -10.46 7.77
N LEU A 91 -10.39 -10.21 8.83
CA LEU A 91 -9.22 -9.34 8.80
C LEU A 91 -8.10 -9.91 7.92
N VAL A 92 -7.84 -11.21 7.98
CA VAL A 92 -6.84 -11.88 7.14
C VAL A 92 -7.28 -11.89 5.68
N VAL A 93 -8.52 -12.27 5.40
CA VAL A 93 -9.06 -12.28 4.03
C VAL A 93 -9.05 -10.87 3.44
N GLY A 94 -9.51 -9.87 4.19
CA GLY A 94 -9.40 -8.46 3.79
C GLY A 94 -7.96 -8.05 3.49
N GLY A 95 -6.99 -8.61 4.21
CA GLY A 95 -5.56 -8.32 4.07
C GLY A 95 -5.00 -8.85 2.76
N VAL A 96 -5.38 -10.08 2.41
CA VAL A 96 -5.07 -10.70 1.11
C VAL A 96 -5.71 -9.91 -0.03
N LEU A 97 -6.98 -9.53 0.11
CA LEU A 97 -7.71 -8.77 -0.91
C LEU A 97 -7.11 -7.37 -1.12
N VAL A 98 -6.82 -6.62 -0.06
CA VAL A 98 -6.22 -5.28 -0.21
C VAL A 98 -4.82 -5.39 -0.82
N TYR A 99 -4.02 -6.38 -0.43
CA TYR A 99 -2.71 -6.62 -1.03
C TYR A 99 -2.82 -6.91 -2.53
N ALA A 100 -3.76 -7.79 -2.93
CA ALA A 100 -4.01 -8.09 -4.33
C ALA A 100 -4.45 -6.84 -5.12
N VAL A 101 -5.31 -5.99 -4.55
CA VAL A 101 -5.71 -4.74 -5.17
C VAL A 101 -4.53 -3.77 -5.30
N LEU A 102 -3.68 -3.64 -4.28
CA LEU A 102 -2.50 -2.76 -4.32
C LEU A 102 -1.50 -3.20 -5.39
N VAL A 103 -1.21 -4.49 -5.50
CA VAL A 103 -0.33 -5.03 -6.55
C VAL A 103 -0.99 -4.91 -7.93
N GLY A 104 -2.29 -5.24 -8.02
CA GLY A 104 -3.15 -5.08 -9.19
C GLY A 104 -3.15 -3.66 -9.76
N PHE A 105 -3.42 -2.68 -8.90
CA PHE A 105 -3.48 -1.28 -9.23
C PHE A 105 -2.11 -0.76 -9.67
N PHE A 106 -1.06 -1.08 -8.93
CA PHE A 106 0.27 -0.56 -9.26
C PHE A 106 0.77 -1.09 -10.61
N GLN A 107 0.59 -2.38 -10.88
CA GLN A 107 1.07 -2.99 -12.13
C GLN A 107 0.25 -2.53 -13.36
N HIS A 108 -1.08 -2.42 -13.24
CA HIS A 108 -1.96 -2.15 -14.38
C HIS A 108 -2.28 -0.66 -14.58
N VAL A 109 -2.12 0.15 -13.53
CA VAL A 109 -2.45 1.58 -13.56
C VAL A 109 -1.21 2.42 -13.30
N ALA A 110 -0.63 2.34 -12.10
CA ALA A 110 0.42 3.26 -11.70
C ALA A 110 1.64 3.21 -12.62
N LEU A 111 2.17 2.00 -12.89
CA LEU A 111 3.31 1.86 -13.79
C LEU A 111 2.97 2.36 -15.19
N ARG A 112 1.77 2.07 -15.73
CA ARG A 112 1.40 2.49 -17.09
C ARG A 112 1.29 4.01 -17.24
N LEU A 113 0.82 4.68 -16.19
CA LEU A 113 0.64 6.14 -16.20
C LEU A 113 1.91 6.91 -15.85
N ALA A 114 2.85 6.28 -15.16
CA ALA A 114 4.06 6.96 -14.71
C ALA A 114 5.05 7.18 -15.86
N ASP A 115 5.56 8.41 -15.91
CA ASP A 115 6.76 8.75 -16.68
C ASP A 115 8.00 8.31 -15.89
N LEU A 116 8.42 7.07 -16.16
CA LEU A 116 9.48 6.38 -15.43
C LEU A 116 10.84 6.87 -15.90
N ASP A 117 11.53 7.52 -14.99
CA ASP A 117 12.93 7.89 -15.08
C ASP A 117 13.63 7.35 -13.83
N LEU A 118 14.50 6.37 -14.03
CA LEU A 118 15.23 5.67 -12.97
C LEU A 118 16.72 6.04 -12.96
N ASP A 119 17.10 7.15 -13.59
CA ASP A 119 18.47 7.66 -13.55
C ASP A 119 18.95 7.79 -12.10
N GLY A 120 20.11 7.21 -11.80
CA GLY A 120 20.68 7.16 -10.45
C GLY A 120 20.15 6.05 -9.54
N HIS A 121 19.29 5.15 -10.03
CA HIS A 121 18.88 3.93 -9.32
C HIS A 121 19.44 2.66 -9.99
N ASP A 122 19.78 1.65 -9.19
CA ASP A 122 20.32 0.35 -9.65
C ASP A 122 19.45 -0.40 -10.68
N ALA A 123 18.21 0.06 -10.92
CA ALA A 123 17.33 -0.46 -11.96
C ALA A 123 17.70 -0.01 -13.39
N ALA A 124 18.51 1.03 -13.58
CA ALA A 124 18.83 1.58 -14.90
C ALA A 124 19.60 0.60 -15.81
N GLY A 125 20.29 -0.39 -15.24
CA GLY A 125 21.02 -1.43 -15.98
C GLY A 125 20.25 -2.72 -16.26
N HIS A 126 18.95 -2.79 -15.92
CA HIS A 126 18.14 -4.01 -16.12
C HIS A 126 17.32 -3.95 -17.41
N ASP A 127 17.17 -5.09 -18.08
CA ASP A 127 16.42 -5.21 -19.35
C ASP A 127 14.94 -4.80 -19.25
N ASP A 128 14.32 -4.92 -18.06
CA ASP A 128 12.95 -4.48 -17.79
C ASP A 128 12.86 -3.70 -16.46
N PRO A 129 13.05 -2.38 -16.50
CA PRO A 129 12.98 -1.52 -15.32
C PRO A 129 11.63 -1.58 -14.60
N ARG A 130 10.53 -1.77 -15.33
CA ARG A 130 9.16 -1.82 -14.78
C ARG A 130 8.98 -3.06 -13.92
N ARG A 131 9.52 -4.20 -14.34
CA ARG A 131 9.49 -5.45 -13.57
C ARG A 131 10.29 -5.35 -12.28
N VAL A 132 11.45 -4.69 -12.29
CA VAL A 132 12.25 -4.48 -11.07
C VAL A 132 11.52 -3.58 -10.07
N VAL A 133 10.92 -2.48 -10.56
CA VAL A 133 10.09 -1.59 -9.72
C VAL A 133 8.87 -2.33 -9.18
N LEU A 134 8.19 -3.14 -9.99
CA LEU A 134 7.07 -3.97 -9.55
C LEU A 134 7.50 -4.96 -8.46
N ALA A 135 8.64 -5.64 -8.61
CA ALA A 135 9.14 -6.56 -7.61
C ALA A 135 9.44 -5.87 -6.27
N SER A 136 9.97 -4.64 -6.30
CA SER A 136 10.15 -3.83 -5.09
C SER A 136 8.82 -3.38 -4.49
N TRP A 137 7.84 -3.03 -5.31
CA TRP A 137 6.50 -2.71 -4.86
C TRP A 137 5.84 -3.91 -4.17
N VAL A 138 5.85 -5.09 -4.77
CA VAL A 138 5.29 -6.33 -4.23
C VAL A 138 5.83 -6.61 -2.81
N ARG A 139 7.15 -6.51 -2.63
CA ARG A 139 7.78 -6.68 -1.30
C ARG A 139 7.32 -5.64 -0.28
N SER A 140 7.24 -4.39 -0.70
CA SER A 140 6.88 -3.29 0.20
C SER A 140 5.38 -3.29 0.53
N ALA A 141 4.51 -3.55 -0.44
CA ALA A 141 3.07 -3.73 -0.26
C ALA A 141 2.77 -4.96 0.62
N GLY A 142 3.57 -6.02 0.53
CA GLY A 142 3.47 -7.17 1.42
C GLY A 142 3.77 -6.78 2.87
N SER A 143 4.81 -5.96 3.09
CA SER A 143 5.14 -5.44 4.42
C SER A 143 4.01 -4.58 4.99
N TYR A 144 3.41 -3.71 4.16
CA TYR A 144 2.22 -2.93 4.53
C TYR A 144 1.05 -3.82 4.95
N ALA A 145 0.69 -4.82 4.14
CA ALA A 145 -0.43 -5.71 4.42
C ALA A 145 -0.23 -6.50 5.71
N ILE A 146 0.99 -7.01 5.95
CA ILE A 146 1.33 -7.74 7.18
C ILE A 146 1.14 -6.84 8.41
N VAL A 147 1.70 -5.63 8.39
CA VAL A 147 1.58 -4.70 9.52
C VAL A 147 0.13 -4.29 9.74
N LEU A 148 -0.60 -3.97 8.67
CA LEU A 148 -2.01 -3.59 8.74
C LEU A 148 -2.86 -4.69 9.38
N VAL A 149 -2.71 -5.94 8.94
CA VAL A 149 -3.45 -7.08 9.49
C VAL A 149 -3.05 -7.32 10.95
N ALA A 150 -1.76 -7.28 11.29
CA ALA A 150 -1.30 -7.46 12.66
C ALA A 150 -1.88 -6.40 13.60
N LEU A 151 -1.90 -5.12 13.18
CA LEU A 151 -2.51 -4.04 13.94
C LEU A 151 -4.02 -4.22 14.08
N ALA A 152 -4.72 -4.58 12.99
CA ALA A 152 -6.17 -4.77 13.01
C ALA A 152 -6.57 -5.92 13.96
N VAL A 153 -5.84 -7.05 13.91
CA VAL A 153 -6.02 -8.17 14.83
C VAL A 153 -5.75 -7.72 16.27
N GLY A 154 -4.64 -7.02 16.52
CA GLY A 154 -4.30 -6.51 17.84
C GLY A 154 -5.38 -5.59 18.43
N VAL A 155 -5.88 -4.64 17.63
CA VAL A 155 -6.98 -3.75 18.02
C VAL A 155 -8.29 -4.51 18.26
N SER A 156 -8.56 -5.56 17.47
CA SER A 156 -9.76 -6.39 17.64
C SER A 156 -9.73 -7.24 18.91
N ALA A 157 -8.54 -7.62 19.40
CA ALA A 157 -8.38 -8.48 20.57
C ALA A 157 -8.57 -7.75 21.91
N ILE A 158 -8.53 -6.41 21.89
CA ILE A 158 -8.67 -5.55 23.08
C ILE A 158 -10.02 -4.82 23.14
N ARG A 159 -10.96 -5.18 22.24
CA ARG A 159 -12.32 -4.64 22.17
C ARG A 159 -13.33 -5.73 22.47
#